data_AF-A0A947RKP4-F1
#
_entry.id   AF-A0A947RKP4-F1
#
_cell.length_a   1.000
_cell.length_b   1.000
_cell.length_c   1.000
_cell.angle_alpha   90.00
_cell.angle_beta   90.00
_cell.angle_gamma   90.00
#
_symmetry.space_group_name_H-M   'P 1'
#
loop_
_entity.id
_entity.type
_entity.pdbx_description
1 polymer ?
#
loop_
_entity_poly.entity_id
_entity_poly.type
_entity_poly.pdbx_seq_one_letter_code
_entity_poly.pdbx_strand_id
1 'polypeptide(L)'
;MRTFSIVAVCVTNLLIGLRYVWLIRRDKISPALAMWVFFTIAVIGSLVTYLSEGDYGLMDNVLNSADLVLCGGVALAIAVWGNRHSRFNRFDVGCLWGVILILVMWAITRQHVVAHLAIQLILVLAYFPVIRRLWRSDHNTESFTMWIGLTLAPMFSLLSSQGGLATIYAIRAMISTSLLLALMIRVEIRSKKRMPIQ
;
A
#
# COMPACT_ATOMS: atom_id res chain seq x y z
N MET A 1 -12.18 -21.67 6.29
CA MET A 1 -11.03 -20.90 5.75
C MET A 1 -11.31 -19.40 5.65
N ARG A 2 -12.49 -18.99 5.15
CA ARG A 2 -12.87 -17.56 5.02
C ARG A 2 -12.72 -16.74 6.32
N THR A 3 -13.27 -17.20 7.45
CA THR A 3 -13.18 -16.49 8.73
C THR A 3 -11.73 -16.31 9.20
N PHE A 4 -10.93 -17.38 9.11
CA PHE A 4 -9.50 -17.32 9.46
C PHE A 4 -8.77 -16.29 8.61
N SER A 5 -8.99 -16.30 7.29
CA SER A 5 -8.40 -15.35 6.35
C SER A 5 -8.75 -13.89 6.70
N ILE A 6 -10.04 -13.60 6.92
CA ILE A 6 -10.50 -12.26 7.29
C ILE A 6 -9.84 -11.80 8.60
N VAL A 7 -9.87 -12.65 9.63
CA VAL A 7 -9.26 -12.34 10.92
C VAL A 7 -7.75 -12.11 10.77
N ALA A 8 -7.05 -12.97 10.04
CA ALA A 8 -5.61 -12.85 9.82
C ALA A 8 -5.27 -11.53 9.11
N VAL A 9 -5.98 -11.17 8.03
CA VAL A 9 -5.79 -9.90 7.31
C VAL A 9 -6.00 -8.71 8.24
N CYS A 10 -7.13 -8.68 8.96
CA CYS A 10 -7.47 -7.58 9.86
C CYS A 10 -6.45 -7.44 11.00
N VAL A 11 -6.07 -8.54 11.64
CA VAL A 11 -5.07 -8.54 12.73
C VAL A 11 -3.71 -8.11 12.21
N THR A 12 -3.27 -8.64 11.07
CA THR A 12 -1.99 -8.24 10.45
C THR A 12 -1.98 -6.74 10.14
N ASN A 13 -2.99 -6.22 9.46
CA ASN A 13 -3.08 -4.79 9.13
C ASN A 13 -3.19 -3.91 10.38
N LEU A 14 -3.93 -4.35 11.40
CA LEU A 14 -4.04 -3.63 12.68
C LEU A 14 -2.68 -3.55 13.38
N LEU A 15 -1.97 -4.67 13.53
CA LEU A 15 -0.67 -4.71 14.21
C LEU A 15 0.38 -3.86 13.48
N ILE A 16 0.41 -3.92 12.15
CA ILE A 16 1.29 -3.09 11.33
C ILE A 16 0.94 -1.62 11.50
N GLY A 17 -0.35 -1.27 11.38
CA GLY A 17 -0.84 0.10 11.50
C GLY A 17 -0.50 0.70 12.86
N LEU A 18 -0.82 0.00 13.95
CA LEU A 18 -0.51 0.45 15.32
C LEU A 18 0.99 0.66 15.52
N ARG A 19 1.83 -0.28 15.06
CA ARG A 19 3.28 -0.14 15.14
C ARG A 19 3.78 1.06 14.34
N TYR A 20 3.25 1.26 13.13
CA TYR A 20 3.66 2.35 12.26
C TYR A 20 3.29 3.71 12.86
N VAL A 21 2.06 3.84 13.36
CA VAL A 21 1.59 5.03 14.09
C VAL A 21 2.44 5.30 15.33
N TRP A 22 2.78 4.26 16.10
CA TRP A 22 3.65 4.39 17.26
C TRP A 22 5.06 4.89 16.87
N LEU A 23 5.63 4.40 15.76
CA LEU A 23 6.93 4.85 15.25
C LEU A 23 6.90 6.30 14.77
N ILE A 24 5.81 6.72 14.11
CA ILE A 24 5.59 8.13 13.73
C ILE A 24 5.56 9.00 14.98
N ARG A 25 4.78 8.62 16.00
CA ARG A 25 4.65 9.37 17.26
C ARG A 25 5.95 9.47 18.06
N ARG A 26 6.90 8.56 17.83
CA ARG A 26 8.22 8.54 18.48
C ARG A 26 9.31 9.19 17.61
N ASP A 27 8.95 9.83 16.49
CA ASP A 27 9.85 10.42 15.50
C ASP A 27 10.93 9.46 15.00
N LYS A 28 10.65 8.15 15.03
CA LYS A 28 11.59 7.11 14.57
C LYS A 28 11.56 6.93 13.05
N ILE A 29 10.48 7.35 12.41
CA ILE A 29 10.29 7.31 10.96
C ILE A 29 9.64 8.60 10.49
N SER A 30 9.92 9.00 9.25
CA SER A 30 9.38 10.22 8.62
C SER A 30 8.67 9.89 7.29
N PRO A 31 7.56 9.14 7.32
CA PRO A 31 6.82 8.79 6.12
C PRO A 31 6.22 10.00 5.42
N ALA A 32 6.11 9.92 4.10
CA ALA A 32 5.55 11.00 3.30
C ALA A 32 4.01 10.97 3.33
N LEU A 33 3.36 11.97 3.92
CA LEU A 33 1.90 12.15 3.95
C LEU A 33 1.28 12.03 2.55
N ALA A 34 1.90 12.68 1.56
CA ALA A 34 1.46 12.67 0.17
C ALA A 34 1.23 11.25 -0.37
N MET A 35 2.16 10.34 -0.08
CA MET A 35 2.09 8.95 -0.52
C MET A 35 0.89 8.23 0.11
N TRP A 36 0.69 8.42 1.41
CA TRP A 36 -0.39 7.77 2.16
C TRP A 36 -1.76 8.28 1.76
N VAL A 37 -1.91 9.60 1.54
CA VAL A 37 -3.14 10.19 1.01
C VAL A 37 -3.46 9.66 -0.39
N PHE A 38 -2.45 9.62 -1.27
CA PHE A 38 -2.60 9.06 -2.60
C PHE A 38 -3.04 7.59 -2.54
N PHE A 39 -2.40 6.76 -1.69
CA PHE A 39 -2.80 5.36 -1.52
C PHE A 39 -4.22 5.25 -1.01
N THR A 40 -4.64 6.07 -0.03
CA THR A 40 -6.02 6.09 0.44
C THR A 40 -7.01 6.34 -0.71
N ILE A 41 -6.77 7.36 -1.54
CA ILE A 41 -7.67 7.69 -2.66
C ILE A 41 -7.72 6.55 -3.69
N ALA A 42 -6.56 5.99 -4.07
CA ALA A 42 -6.48 4.88 -5.01
C ALA A 42 -7.14 3.60 -4.48
N VAL A 43 -6.96 3.30 -3.19
CA VAL A 43 -7.58 2.14 -2.51
C VAL A 43 -9.10 2.31 -2.40
N ILE A 44 -9.59 3.54 -2.15
CA ILE A 44 -11.04 3.86 -2.22
C ILE A 44 -11.55 3.61 -3.64
N GLY A 45 -10.88 4.16 -4.66
CA GLY A 45 -11.29 3.97 -6.06
C GLY A 45 -11.34 2.50 -6.44
N SER A 46 -10.30 1.75 -6.09
CA SER A 46 -10.21 0.29 -6.28
C SER A 46 -11.38 -0.46 -5.62
N LEU A 47 -11.73 -0.09 -4.39
CA LEU A 47 -12.81 -0.72 -3.63
C LEU A 47 -14.17 -0.40 -4.24
N VAL A 48 -14.41 0.86 -4.59
CA VAL A 48 -15.68 1.31 -5.17
C VAL A 48 -15.90 0.66 -6.53
N THR A 49 -14.87 0.57 -7.39
CA THR A 49 -15.01 -0.11 -8.68
C THR A 49 -15.27 -1.60 -8.51
N TYR A 50 -14.69 -2.23 -7.48
CA TYR A 50 -14.94 -3.63 -7.15
C TYR A 50 -16.38 -3.86 -6.68
N LEU A 51 -16.86 -3.07 -5.72
CA LEU A 51 -18.24 -3.15 -5.22
C LEU A 51 -19.28 -2.81 -6.30
N SER A 52 -18.88 -2.11 -7.35
CA SER A 52 -19.75 -1.77 -8.47
C SER A 52 -19.75 -2.83 -9.59
N GLU A 53 -18.86 -3.82 -9.56
CA GLU A 53 -18.78 -4.87 -10.59
C GLU A 53 -19.93 -5.89 -10.46
N GLY A 54 -20.42 -6.13 -9.24
CA GLY A 54 -21.49 -7.08 -8.95
C GLY A 54 -21.90 -7.05 -7.47
N ASP A 55 -22.58 -8.10 -7.01
CA ASP A 55 -23.08 -8.23 -5.62
C ASP A 55 -21.97 -8.62 -4.62
N TYR A 56 -20.87 -7.87 -4.62
CA TYR A 56 -19.75 -8.08 -3.69
C TYR A 56 -19.88 -7.20 -2.45
N GLY A 57 -19.55 -7.75 -1.29
CA GLY A 57 -19.44 -7.03 -0.03
C GLY A 57 -18.01 -6.59 0.29
N LEU A 58 -17.87 -5.71 1.29
CA LEU A 58 -16.57 -5.25 1.79
C LEU A 58 -15.68 -6.39 2.30
N MET A 59 -16.28 -7.46 2.83
CA MET A 59 -15.56 -8.61 3.35
C MET A 59 -15.09 -9.59 2.26
N ASP A 60 -15.62 -9.46 1.04
CA ASP A 60 -15.22 -10.29 -0.11
C ASP A 60 -13.92 -9.82 -0.75
N ASN A 61 -13.54 -8.56 -0.49
CA ASN A 61 -12.22 -8.01 -0.73
C ASN A 61 -11.66 -7.44 0.58
N VAL A 62 -11.49 -8.33 1.56
CA VAL A 62 -11.04 -7.95 2.91
C VAL A 62 -9.69 -7.21 2.89
N LEU A 63 -8.78 -7.55 1.98
CA LEU A 63 -7.51 -6.84 1.85
C LEU A 63 -7.71 -5.39 1.45
N ASN A 64 -8.47 -5.10 0.38
CA ASN A 64 -8.70 -3.73 -0.06
C ASN A 64 -9.43 -2.93 1.04
N SER A 65 -10.39 -3.54 1.74
CA SER A 65 -11.09 -2.90 2.86
C SER A 65 -10.17 -2.63 4.06
N ALA A 66 -9.32 -3.58 4.43
CA ALA A 66 -8.38 -3.41 5.53
C ALA A 66 -7.26 -2.41 5.18
N ASP A 67 -6.80 -2.40 3.93
CA ASP A 67 -5.84 -1.43 3.41
C ASP A 67 -6.40 -0.01 3.43
N LEU A 68 -7.72 0.18 3.19
CA LEU A 68 -8.35 1.49 3.31
C LEU A 68 -8.22 2.03 4.74
N VAL A 69 -8.50 1.19 5.74
CA VAL A 69 -8.37 1.54 7.15
C VAL A 69 -6.90 1.82 7.51
N LEU A 70 -5.98 0.97 7.05
CA LEU A 70 -4.55 1.12 7.30
C LEU A 70 -4.01 2.41 6.68
N CYS A 71 -4.21 2.61 5.37
CA CYS A 71 -3.68 3.77 4.65
C CYS A 71 -4.30 5.07 5.16
N GLY A 72 -5.63 5.10 5.35
CA GLY A 72 -6.33 6.26 5.91
C GLY A 72 -5.88 6.56 7.35
N GLY A 73 -5.76 5.53 8.19
CA GLY A 73 -5.31 5.68 9.58
C GLY A 73 -3.87 6.18 9.69
N VAL A 74 -2.96 5.67 8.85
CA VAL A 74 -1.57 6.15 8.78
C VAL A 74 -1.52 7.58 8.22
N ALA A 75 -2.26 7.89 7.17
CA ALA A 75 -2.35 9.26 6.64
C ALA A 75 -2.82 10.24 7.72
N LEU A 76 -3.86 9.89 8.47
CA LEU A 76 -4.36 10.68 9.59
C LEU A 76 -3.31 10.84 10.69
N ALA A 77 -2.64 9.76 11.08
CA ALA A 77 -1.59 9.81 12.09
C ALA A 77 -0.43 10.71 11.69
N ILE A 78 -0.03 10.71 10.41
CA ILE A 78 0.99 11.62 9.89
C ILE A 78 0.46 13.07 9.87
N ALA A 79 -0.81 13.29 9.55
CA ALA A 79 -1.39 14.63 9.57
C ALA A 79 -1.42 15.24 10.99
N VAL A 80 -1.62 14.41 12.02
CA VAL A 80 -1.70 14.84 13.43
C VAL A 80 -0.33 14.91 14.10
N TRP A 81 0.52 13.90 13.91
CA TRP A 81 1.80 13.75 14.63
C TRP A 81 3.04 13.82 13.74
N GLY A 82 2.88 13.80 12.42
CA GLY A 82 4.00 13.79 11.48
C GLY A 82 4.64 15.15 11.25
N ASN A 83 5.90 15.15 10.85
CA ASN A 83 6.65 16.36 10.55
C ASN A 83 6.17 17.01 9.22
N ARG A 84 5.95 18.33 9.24
CA ARG A 84 5.38 19.13 8.13
C ARG A 84 6.23 19.20 6.85
N HIS A 85 7.41 18.58 6.83
CA HIS A 85 8.31 18.61 5.67
C HIS A 85 7.95 17.60 4.57
N SER A 86 6.90 16.79 4.73
CA SER A 86 6.41 15.92 3.66
C SER A 86 5.77 16.73 2.54
N ARG A 87 6.57 17.03 1.52
CA ARG A 87 6.10 17.71 0.31
C ARG A 87 5.68 16.67 -0.73
N PHE A 88 4.55 16.93 -1.38
CA PHE A 88 4.17 16.26 -2.62
C PHE A 88 5.28 16.45 -3.65
N ASN A 89 5.82 15.35 -4.19
CA ASN A 89 6.69 15.44 -5.36
C ASN A 89 5.84 15.54 -6.63
N ARG A 90 6.41 16.07 -7.71
CA ARG A 90 5.74 16.16 -9.02
C ARG A 90 5.22 14.81 -9.50
N PHE A 91 5.93 13.72 -9.16
CA PHE A 91 5.51 12.36 -9.45
C PHE A 91 4.23 11.98 -8.70
N ASP A 92 4.15 12.25 -7.39
CA ASP A 92 2.97 11.94 -6.57
C ASP A 92 1.74 12.72 -7.06
N VAL A 93 1.93 13.98 -7.44
CA VAL A 93 0.89 14.81 -8.04
C VAL A 93 0.44 14.25 -9.39
N GLY A 94 1.37 13.77 -10.23
CA GLY A 94 1.06 13.11 -11.49
C GLY A 94 0.24 11.84 -11.29
N CYS A 95 0.60 10.99 -10.33
CA CYS A 95 -0.17 9.80 -9.97
C CYS A 95 -1.56 10.17 -9.45
N LEU A 96 -1.68 11.22 -8.62
CA LEU A 96 -2.96 11.71 -8.12
C LEU A 96 -3.89 12.18 -9.24
N TRP A 97 -3.37 12.98 -10.18
CA TRP A 97 -4.12 13.38 -11.38
C TRP A 97 -4.52 12.18 -12.23
N GLY A 98 -3.64 11.18 -12.35
CA GLY A 98 -3.95 9.92 -13.04
C GLY A 98 -5.13 9.19 -12.40
N VAL A 99 -5.18 9.08 -11.06
CA VAL A 99 -6.32 8.46 -10.36
C VAL A 99 -7.60 9.27 -10.57
N ILE A 100 -7.54 10.59 -10.44
CA ILE A 100 -8.71 11.46 -10.68
C ILE A 100 -9.23 11.28 -12.11
N LEU A 101 -8.34 11.25 -13.10
CA LEU A 101 -8.71 11.02 -14.50
C LEU A 101 -9.39 9.66 -14.69
N ILE A 102 -8.86 8.59 -14.09
CA ILE A 102 -9.48 7.27 -14.15
C ILE A 102 -10.87 7.30 -13.54
N LEU A 103 -11.06 7.94 -12.39
CA LEU A 103 -12.37 8.04 -11.74
C LEU A 103 -13.38 8.83 -12.57
N VAL A 104 -12.96 9.93 -13.20
CA VAL A 104 -13.81 10.71 -14.12
C VAL A 104 -14.18 9.88 -15.34
N MET A 105 -13.21 9.22 -15.97
CA MET A 105 -13.46 8.34 -17.11
C MET A 105 -14.38 7.19 -16.74
N TRP A 106 -14.20 6.59 -15.56
CA TRP A 106 -15.06 5.54 -15.04
C TRP A 106 -16.48 6.02 -14.77
N ALA A 107 -16.68 7.22 -14.23
CA ALA A 107 -18.00 7.78 -14.01
C ALA A 107 -18.80 7.91 -15.32
N ILE A 108 -18.11 8.17 -16.44
CA ILE A 108 -18.68 8.28 -17.78
C ILE A 108 -18.89 6.91 -18.43
N THR A 109 -17.86 6.06 -18.47
CA THR A 109 -17.88 4.79 -19.22
C THR A 109 -18.54 3.65 -18.45
N ARG A 110 -18.60 3.74 -17.12
CA ARG A 110 -19.03 2.68 -16.20
C ARG A 110 -18.27 1.36 -16.38
N GLN A 111 -17.09 1.38 -16.99
CA GLN A 111 -16.26 0.19 -17.17
C GLN A 111 -15.48 -0.12 -15.89
N HIS A 112 -16.10 -0.86 -14.96
CA HIS A 112 -15.56 -1.18 -13.63
C HIS A 112 -14.21 -1.89 -13.69
N VAL A 113 -14.08 -2.91 -14.54
CA VAL A 113 -12.85 -3.71 -14.69
C VAL A 113 -11.69 -2.86 -15.19
N VAL A 114 -11.92 -2.06 -16.24
CA VAL A 114 -10.88 -1.21 -16.85
C VAL A 114 -10.40 -0.17 -15.85
N ALA A 115 -11.34 0.49 -15.15
CA ALA A 115 -11.01 1.45 -14.10
C ALA A 115 -10.20 0.81 -12.96
N HIS A 116 -10.63 -0.36 -12.49
CA HIS A 116 -9.92 -1.08 -11.43
C HIS A 116 -8.50 -1.46 -11.85
N LEU A 117 -8.32 -2.02 -13.06
CA LEU A 117 -7.00 -2.38 -13.59
C LEU A 117 -6.09 -1.16 -13.76
N ALA A 118 -6.62 -0.04 -14.24
CA ALA A 118 -5.87 1.20 -14.37
C ALA A 118 -5.42 1.74 -12.99
N ILE A 119 -6.28 1.63 -11.97
CA ILE A 119 -5.93 1.98 -10.58
C ILE A 119 -4.83 1.04 -10.06
N GLN A 120 -4.92 -0.27 -10.29
CA GLN A 120 -3.86 -1.21 -9.89
C GLN A 120 -2.53 -0.88 -10.55
N LEU A 121 -2.52 -0.52 -11.83
CA LEU A 121 -1.32 -0.10 -12.54
C LEU A 121 -0.71 1.15 -11.90
N ILE A 122 -1.53 2.17 -11.61
CA ILE A 122 -1.05 3.38 -10.94
C ILE A 122 -0.50 3.08 -9.54
N LEU A 123 -1.15 2.18 -8.78
CA LEU A 123 -0.64 1.73 -7.48
C LEU A 123 0.73 1.05 -7.58
N VAL A 124 1.00 0.30 -8.65
CA VAL A 124 2.33 -0.28 -8.90
C VAL A 124 3.35 0.80 -9.25
N LEU A 125 3.00 1.73 -10.14
CA LEU A 125 3.87 2.84 -10.54
C LEU A 125 4.22 3.75 -9.35
N ALA A 126 3.32 3.88 -8.39
CA ALA A 126 3.53 4.65 -7.17
C ALA A 126 4.61 4.08 -6.23
N TYR A 127 5.08 2.84 -6.45
CA TYR A 127 6.26 2.33 -5.75
C TYR A 127 7.58 2.84 -6.33
N PHE A 128 7.58 3.41 -7.53
CA PHE A 128 8.80 3.89 -8.18
C PHE A 128 9.62 4.90 -7.34
N PRO A 129 9.02 5.89 -6.65
CA PRO A 129 9.74 6.78 -5.76
C PRO A 129 10.45 6.03 -4.62
N VAL A 130 9.79 5.02 -4.03
CA VAL A 130 10.35 4.20 -2.95
C VAL A 130 11.49 3.34 -3.46
N ILE A 131 11.30 2.66 -4.60
CA ILE A 131 12.33 1.85 -5.26
C ILE A 131 13.55 2.72 -5.56
N ARG A 132 13.34 3.90 -6.16
CA ARG A 132 14.41 4.84 -6.50
C ARG A 132 15.17 5.33 -5.27
N ARG A 133 14.46 5.59 -4.17
CA ARG A 133 15.07 5.98 -2.89
C ARG A 133 15.90 4.84 -2.32
N LEU A 134 15.33 3.63 -2.17
CA LEU A 134 16.06 2.45 -1.67
C LEU A 134 17.26 2.10 -2.53
N TRP A 135 17.18 2.28 -3.85
CA TRP A 135 18.31 2.02 -4.74
C TRP A 135 19.47 3.00 -4.55
N ARG A 136 19.19 4.23 -4.12
CA ARG A 136 20.18 5.30 -3.92
C ARG A 136 20.66 5.43 -2.47
N SER A 137 19.87 4.96 -1.50
CA SER A 137 20.22 5.05 -0.09
C SER A 137 21.27 4.01 0.30
N ASP A 138 22.26 4.42 1.09
CA ASP A 138 23.26 3.51 1.67
C ASP A 138 22.74 2.72 2.88
N HIS A 139 21.58 3.12 3.42
CA HIS A 139 20.94 2.51 4.59
C HIS A 139 19.43 2.35 4.35
N ASN A 140 18.86 1.29 4.90
CA ASN A 140 17.42 1.05 4.82
C ASN A 140 16.68 2.03 5.75
N THR A 141 15.78 2.84 5.19
CA THR A 141 14.95 3.82 5.91
C THR A 141 13.55 3.29 6.20
N GLU A 142 13.24 2.08 5.75
CA GLU A 142 11.92 1.47 5.81
C GLU A 142 11.86 0.32 6.82
N SER A 143 10.69 0.12 7.44
CA SER A 143 10.52 -0.91 8.47
C SER A 143 10.32 -2.30 7.86
N PHE A 144 11.28 -3.22 8.05
CA PHE A 144 11.13 -4.61 7.59
C PHE A 144 9.85 -5.27 8.11
N THR A 145 9.52 -5.07 9.40
CA THR A 145 8.31 -5.67 9.99
C THR A 145 7.04 -5.24 9.26
N MET A 146 6.97 -3.98 8.82
CA MET A 146 5.84 -3.46 8.08
C MET A 146 5.71 -4.17 6.72
N TRP A 147 6.79 -4.23 5.95
CA TRP A 147 6.77 -4.80 4.59
C TRP A 147 6.58 -6.31 4.58
N ILE A 148 7.08 -7.01 5.60
CA ILE A 148 6.76 -8.44 5.82
C ILE A 148 5.26 -8.59 6.06
N GLY A 149 4.69 -7.79 6.96
CA GLY A 149 3.27 -7.84 7.24
C GLY A 149 2.39 -7.50 6.03
N LEU A 150 2.76 -6.47 5.26
CA LEU A 150 2.10 -6.10 3.99
C LEU A 150 2.24 -7.19 2.90
N THR A 151 3.21 -8.09 3.04
CA THR A 151 3.36 -9.26 2.16
C THR A 151 2.53 -10.45 2.65
N LEU A 152 2.40 -10.63 3.96
CA LEU A 152 1.60 -11.71 4.55
C LEU A 152 0.09 -11.47 4.42
N ALA A 153 -0.37 -10.24 4.60
CA ALA A 153 -1.78 -9.89 4.49
C ALA A 153 -2.42 -10.34 3.15
N PRO A 154 -1.85 -10.06 1.96
CA PRO A 154 -2.41 -10.55 0.70
C PRO A 154 -2.38 -12.07 0.57
N MET A 155 -1.36 -12.75 1.12
CA MET A 155 -1.32 -14.22 1.12
C MET A 155 -2.50 -14.80 1.89
N PHE A 156 -2.84 -14.22 3.04
CA PHE A 156 -4.03 -14.62 3.79
C PHE A 156 -5.31 -14.25 3.04
N SER A 157 -5.39 -13.07 2.43
CA SER A 157 -6.58 -12.62 1.70
C SER A 157 -6.95 -13.53 0.54
N LEU A 158 -5.98 -14.11 -0.18
CA LEU A 158 -6.26 -15.01 -1.30
C LEU A 158 -7.11 -16.24 -0.91
N LEU A 159 -7.16 -16.60 0.38
CA LEU A 159 -8.00 -17.67 0.89
C LEU A 159 -9.48 -17.28 1.06
N SER A 160 -9.82 -15.99 0.97
CA SER A 160 -11.19 -15.46 1.10
C SER A 160 -11.62 -14.50 -0.01
N SER A 161 -10.71 -14.03 -0.85
CA SER A 161 -10.99 -13.12 -1.97
C SER A 161 -12.04 -13.69 -2.92
N GLN A 162 -13.11 -12.94 -3.19
CA GLN A 162 -14.12 -13.30 -4.18
C GLN A 162 -14.07 -12.36 -5.39
N GLY A 163 -14.13 -12.93 -6.59
CA GLY A 163 -14.08 -12.18 -7.84
C GLY A 163 -12.66 -11.96 -8.37
N GLY A 164 -12.58 -11.70 -9.67
CA GLY A 164 -11.30 -11.48 -10.37
C GLY A 164 -10.57 -10.25 -9.86
N LEU A 165 -11.28 -9.15 -9.63
CA LEU A 165 -10.69 -7.88 -9.18
C LEU A 165 -10.06 -7.98 -7.78
N ALA A 166 -10.72 -8.66 -6.82
CA ALA A 166 -10.14 -8.90 -5.48
C ALA A 166 -8.87 -9.75 -5.55
N THR A 167 -8.84 -10.74 -6.43
CA THR A 167 -7.67 -11.59 -6.67
C THR A 167 -6.52 -10.77 -7.29
N ILE A 168 -6.81 -9.95 -8.30
CA ILE A 168 -5.81 -9.07 -8.94
C ILE A 168 -5.24 -8.09 -7.91
N TYR A 169 -6.08 -7.49 -7.07
CA TYR A 169 -5.66 -6.57 -6.01
C TYR A 169 -4.66 -7.22 -5.05
N ALA A 170 -4.98 -8.44 -4.59
CA ALA A 170 -4.14 -9.21 -3.67
C ALA A 170 -2.84 -9.70 -4.30
N ILE A 171 -2.88 -10.25 -5.52
CA ILE A 171 -1.67 -10.69 -6.24
C ILE A 171 -0.74 -9.50 -6.50
N ARG A 172 -1.30 -8.37 -6.95
CA ARG A 172 -0.52 -7.13 -7.17
C ARG A 172 0.15 -6.67 -5.88
N ALA A 173 -0.56 -6.70 -4.75
CA ALA A 173 0.01 -6.34 -3.46
C ALA A 173 1.19 -7.27 -3.13
N MET A 174 0.96 -8.58 -3.17
CA MET A 174 1.95 -9.61 -2.84
C MET A 174 3.22 -9.47 -3.68
N ILE A 175 3.09 -9.31 -5.01
CA ILE A 175 4.25 -9.15 -5.90
C ILE A 175 5.00 -7.86 -5.56
N SER A 176 4.29 -6.74 -5.43
CA SER A 176 4.92 -5.43 -5.23
C SER A 176 5.65 -5.34 -3.89
N THR A 177 5.03 -5.82 -2.81
CA THR A 177 5.62 -5.80 -1.46
C THR A 177 6.78 -6.79 -1.34
N SER A 178 6.70 -7.95 -2.00
CA SER A 178 7.81 -8.92 -2.05
C SER A 178 9.03 -8.35 -2.78
N LEU A 179 8.82 -7.67 -3.91
CA LEU A 179 9.89 -7.00 -4.65
C LEU A 179 10.56 -5.90 -3.81
N LEU A 180 9.77 -5.12 -3.08
CA LEU A 180 10.31 -4.09 -2.18
C LEU A 180 11.08 -4.70 -1.01
N LEU A 181 10.57 -5.78 -0.41
CA LEU A 181 11.26 -6.51 0.64
C LEU A 181 12.62 -7.04 0.14
N ALA A 182 12.66 -7.62 -1.06
CA ALA A 182 13.90 -8.09 -1.69
C ALA A 182 14.90 -6.93 -1.92
N LEU A 183 14.43 -5.76 -2.34
CA LEU A 183 15.27 -4.57 -2.48
C LEU A 183 15.82 -4.09 -1.14
N MET A 184 14.99 -4.09 -0.08
CA MET A 184 15.44 -3.72 1.27
C MET A 184 16.52 -4.70 1.78
N ILE A 185 16.33 -6.00 1.59
CA ILE A 185 17.33 -7.03 1.94
C ILE A 185 18.64 -6.76 1.20
N ARG A 186 18.58 -6.45 -0.10
CA ARG A 186 19.77 -6.13 -0.90
C ARG A 186 20.52 -4.91 -0.35
N VAL A 187 19.82 -3.85 0.05
CA VAL A 187 20.42 -2.64 0.62
C VAL A 187 21.10 -2.96 1.96
N GLU A 188 20.43 -3.72 2.82
CA GLU A 188 20.98 -4.15 4.12
C GLU A 188 22.26 -4.98 3.97
N ILE A 189 22.28 -5.95 3.05
CA ILE A 189 23.48 -6.76 2.76
C ILE A 189 24.63 -5.88 2.25
N ARG A 190 24.34 -4.89 1.40
CA ARG A 190 25.35 -3.94 0.90
C ARG A 190 25.90 -3.04 2.00
N SER A 191 25.06 -2.57 2.90
CA SER A 191 25.47 -1.75 4.05
C SER A 191 26.41 -2.53 4.97
N LYS A 192 26.04 -3.77 5.33
CA LYS A 192 26.89 -4.66 6.17
C LYS A 192 28.25 -4.96 5.53
N LYS A 193 28.31 -5.16 4.21
CA LYS A 193 29.58 -5.39 3.50
C LYS A 193 30.50 -4.17 3.47
N ARG A 194 29.98 -2.96 3.69
CA ARG A 194 30.74 -1.71 3.68
C ARG A 194 31.25 -1.29 5.07
N MET A 195 30.79 -1.94 6.14
CA MET A 195 31.39 -1.79 7.47
C MET A 195 32.53 -2.80 7.60
N PRO A 196 33.81 -2.40 7.47
CA PRO A 196 34.88 -3.29 7.87
C PRO A 196 34.73 -3.52 9.38
N ILE A 197 34.81 -4.77 9.79
CA ILE A 197 34.95 -5.16 11.19
C ILE A 197 36.17 -4.38 11.73
N GLN A 198 35.92 -3.41 12.59
CA GLN A 198 36.94 -2.81 13.46
C GLN A 198 36.94 -3.57 14.78
#